data_AF-A0A5J5BZ89-F1
#
_entry.id   AF-A0A5J5BZ89-F1
#
_cell.length_a   1.000
_cell.length_b   1.000
_cell.length_c   1.000
_cell.angle_alpha   90.00
_cell.angle_beta   90.00
_cell.angle_gamma   90.00
#
_symmetry.space_group_name_H-M   'P 1'
#
loop_
_entity.id
_entity.type
_entity.pdbx_description
1 polymer ?
#
loop_
_entity_poly.entity_id
_entity_poly.type
_entity_poly.pdbx_seq_one_letter_code
_entity_poly.pdbx_strand_id
1 'polypeptide(L)'
;MNSGSGMENFSLLPEGCTSHILSLTSPGDVCRSSAISHGFKSAAESDTIWERFLPSDYQQIISRSVSPVVTTTKKDLYFRLSNSPILLDGGKLSFSLEKETGKKCYMLPARELIISWGDTPYYWKWTSHLDSRFSEVAELLSV
;
A
#
# COMPACT_ATOMS: atom_id res chain seq x y z
N MET A 1 16.55 46.51 -23.10
CA MET A 1 16.50 45.08 -23.46
C MET A 1 17.30 44.33 -22.40
N ASN A 2 16.63 43.63 -21.48
CA ASN A 2 17.31 42.75 -20.54
C ASN A 2 16.59 41.40 -20.55
N SER A 3 17.15 40.48 -21.33
CA SER A 3 16.74 39.08 -21.42
C SER A 3 17.15 38.37 -20.13
N GLY A 4 16.20 38.26 -19.21
CA GLY A 4 16.37 37.56 -17.93
C GLY A 4 15.41 36.38 -17.80
N SER A 5 15.96 35.24 -17.36
CA SER A 5 15.33 33.95 -17.05
C SER A 5 15.09 33.00 -18.24
N GLY A 6 16.15 32.27 -18.60
CA GLY A 6 15.97 30.92 -19.11
C GLY A 6 15.36 30.07 -17.99
N MET A 7 14.03 29.99 -17.97
CA MET A 7 13.33 28.97 -17.21
C MET A 7 13.56 27.66 -17.97
N GLU A 8 14.46 26.81 -17.47
CA GLU A 8 14.62 25.44 -17.97
C GLU A 8 13.27 24.73 -17.83
N ASN A 9 12.55 24.66 -18.94
CA ASN A 9 11.16 24.26 -18.93
C ASN A 9 11.10 22.74 -18.92
N PHE A 10 10.81 22.15 -17.75
CA PHE A 10 10.62 20.70 -17.61
C PHE A 10 9.56 20.13 -18.57
N SER A 11 8.70 20.96 -19.18
CA SER A 11 7.77 20.54 -20.24
C SER A 11 8.46 20.13 -21.55
N LEU A 12 9.75 20.42 -21.73
CA LEU A 12 10.55 20.00 -22.88
C LEU A 12 11.20 18.63 -22.70
N LEU A 13 11.16 18.05 -21.49
CA LEU A 13 11.73 16.74 -21.25
C LEU A 13 10.88 15.66 -21.95
N PRO A 14 11.52 14.69 -22.65
CA PRO A 14 10.83 13.51 -23.12
C PRO A 14 10.17 12.75 -21.96
N GLU A 15 9.02 12.14 -22.22
CA GLU A 15 8.28 11.37 -21.21
C GLU A 15 9.10 10.26 -20.55
N GLY A 16 10.03 9.64 -21.30
CA GLY A 16 10.95 8.66 -20.73
C GLY A 16 11.85 9.23 -19.63
N CYS A 17 12.30 10.48 -19.77
CA CYS A 17 13.12 11.15 -18.76
C CYS A 17 12.29 11.49 -17.52
N THR A 18 11.08 12.03 -17.69
CA THR A 18 10.19 12.34 -16.56
C THR A 18 9.77 11.07 -15.82
N SER A 19 9.42 10.01 -16.56
CA SER A 19 9.11 8.70 -15.98
C SER A 19 10.29 8.12 -15.21
N HIS A 20 11.51 8.21 -15.75
CA HIS A 20 12.70 7.75 -15.04
C HIS A 20 12.93 8.53 -13.74
N ILE A 21 12.85 9.86 -13.76
CA ILE A 21 12.99 10.70 -12.56
C ILE A 21 11.94 10.31 -11.52
N LEU A 22 10.67 10.26 -11.92
CA LEU A 22 9.56 9.92 -11.02
C LEU A 22 9.68 8.50 -10.43
N SER A 23 10.26 7.57 -11.17
CA SER A 23 10.48 6.21 -10.67
C SER A 23 11.55 6.09 -9.58
N LEU A 24 12.32 7.16 -9.36
CA LEU A 24 13.33 7.27 -8.31
C LEU A 24 12.84 8.07 -7.10
N THR A 25 11.57 8.51 -7.09
CA THR A 25 10.97 9.26 -5.99
C THR A 25 9.96 8.42 -5.21
N SER A 26 9.30 9.02 -4.20
CA SER A 26 8.22 8.34 -3.48
C SER A 26 6.89 8.37 -4.25
N PRO A 27 5.96 7.42 -4.00
CA PRO A 27 4.58 7.48 -4.49
C PRO A 27 3.90 8.84 -4.22
N GLY A 28 4.15 9.44 -3.05
CA GLY A 28 3.65 10.77 -2.71
C GLY A 28 4.22 11.87 -3.61
N ASP A 29 5.52 11.81 -3.93
CA ASP A 29 6.16 12.75 -4.86
C ASP A 29 5.65 12.60 -6.28
N VAL A 30 5.40 11.37 -6.74
CA VAL A 30 4.79 11.11 -8.06
C VAL A 30 3.41 11.76 -8.14
N CYS A 31 2.59 11.61 -7.10
CA CYS A 31 1.27 12.24 -7.05
C CYS A 31 1.36 13.76 -7.09
N ARG A 32 2.26 14.38 -6.31
CA ARG A 32 2.46 15.83 -6.31
C ARG A 32 2.96 16.33 -7.67
N SER A 33 3.86 15.60 -8.30
CA SER A 33 4.46 15.97 -9.58
C SER A 33 3.43 16.01 -10.71
N SER A 34 2.37 15.21 -10.64
CA SER A 34 1.29 15.18 -11.64
C SER A 34 0.61 16.55 -11.85
N ALA A 35 0.67 17.45 -10.86
CA ALA A 35 0.09 18.78 -10.93
C ALA A 35 1.01 19.82 -11.61
N ILE A 36 2.27 19.49 -11.90
CA ILE A 36 3.27 20.45 -12.42
C ILE A 36 3.09 20.70 -13.91
N SER A 37 2.88 19.66 -14.71
CA SER A 37 2.71 19.76 -16.16
C SER A 37 2.00 18.55 -16.75
N HIS A 38 1.53 18.65 -18.00
CA HIS A 38 0.92 17.51 -18.69
C HIS A 38 1.89 16.33 -18.89
N GLY A 39 3.17 16.60 -19.10
CA GLY A 39 4.19 15.55 -19.24
C GLY A 39 4.42 14.80 -17.92
N PHE A 40 4.45 15.51 -16.79
CA PHE A 40 4.51 14.88 -15.47
C PHE A 40 3.22 14.13 -15.13
N LYS A 41 2.06 14.68 -15.50
CA LYS A 41 0.77 13.99 -15.33
C LYS A 41 0.75 12.67 -16.08
N SER A 42 1.09 12.67 -17.37
CA SER A 42 1.16 11.45 -18.19
C SER A 42 2.08 10.40 -17.57
N ALA A 43 3.31 10.81 -17.22
CA ALA A 43 4.29 9.93 -16.60
C ALA A 43 3.79 9.38 -15.25
N ALA A 44 3.17 10.21 -14.40
CA ALA A 44 2.65 9.82 -13.08
C ALA A 44 1.46 8.85 -13.12
N GLU A 45 0.77 8.72 -14.26
CA GLU A 45 -0.27 7.70 -14.47
C GLU A 45 0.29 6.40 -15.06
N SER A 46 1.58 6.33 -15.38
CA SER A 46 2.18 5.16 -16.03
C SER A 46 2.36 3.97 -15.09
N ASP A 47 1.85 2.81 -15.50
CA ASP A 47 2.02 1.52 -14.81
C ASP A 47 3.49 1.11 -14.65
N THR A 48 4.40 1.59 -15.49
CA THR A 48 5.84 1.32 -15.34
C THR A 48 6.42 1.89 -14.04
N ILE A 49 5.88 3.02 -13.57
CA ILE A 49 6.29 3.66 -12.31
C ILE A 49 5.68 2.90 -11.14
N TRP A 50 4.37 2.66 -11.19
CA TRP A 50 3.64 2.02 -10.08
C TRP A 50 4.05 0.56 -9.88
N GLU A 51 4.50 -0.14 -10.91
CA GLU A 51 5.12 -1.47 -10.78
C GLU A 51 6.36 -1.44 -9.87
N ARG A 52 7.15 -0.36 -9.87
CA ARG A 52 8.35 -0.23 -9.01
C ARG A 52 7.99 0.00 -7.54
N PHE A 53 6.83 0.59 -7.28
CA PHE A 53 6.35 0.83 -5.91
C PHE A 53 5.63 -0.38 -5.33
N LEU A 54 5.14 -1.29 -6.17
CA LEU A 54 4.59 -2.55 -5.73
C LEU A 54 5.72 -3.51 -5.32
N PRO A 55 5.53 -4.34 -4.27
CA PRO A 55 6.47 -5.41 -3.96
C PRO A 55 6.59 -6.39 -5.13
N SER A 56 7.78 -6.92 -5.43
CA SER A 56 8.00 -7.80 -6.58
C SER A 56 7.13 -9.07 -6.62
N ASP A 57 6.64 -9.52 -5.47
CA ASP A 57 5.76 -10.68 -5.28
C ASP A 57 4.28 -10.28 -5.08
N TYR A 58 3.87 -9.05 -5.41
CA TYR A 58 2.50 -8.58 -5.19
C TYR A 58 1.43 -9.51 -5.81
N GLN A 59 1.71 -10.11 -6.98
CA GLN A 59 0.79 -11.04 -7.64
C GLN A 59 0.56 -12.29 -6.78
N GLN A 60 1.62 -12.83 -6.15
CA GLN A 60 1.51 -13.96 -5.24
C GLN A 60 0.74 -13.57 -3.98
N ILE A 61 0.99 -12.37 -3.45
CA ILE A 61 0.27 -11.84 -2.29
C ILE A 61 -1.23 -11.72 -2.58
N ILE A 62 -1.61 -11.16 -3.74
CA ILE A 62 -3.02 -11.00 -4.12
C ILE A 62 -3.70 -12.35 -4.35
N SER A 63 -2.99 -13.33 -4.90
CA SER A 63 -3.53 -14.69 -5.11
C SER A 63 -3.94 -15.40 -3.82
N ARG A 64 -3.35 -15.00 -2.68
CA ARG A 64 -3.67 -15.51 -1.34
C ARG A 64 -4.82 -14.77 -0.68
N SER A 65 -5.36 -13.73 -1.31
CA SER A 65 -6.43 -12.94 -0.72
C SER A 65 -7.73 -13.72 -0.62
N VAL A 66 -8.44 -13.54 0.50
CA VAL A 66 -9.75 -14.15 0.74
C VAL A 66 -10.80 -13.62 -0.23
N SER A 67 -10.67 -12.36 -0.67
CA SER A 67 -11.59 -11.72 -1.60
C SER A 67 -10.84 -11.25 -2.85
N PRO A 68 -11.43 -11.32 -4.05
CA PRO A 68 -10.78 -10.85 -5.27
C PRO A 68 -10.37 -9.38 -5.17
N VAL A 69 -9.11 -9.09 -5.50
CA VAL A 69 -8.62 -7.71 -5.67
C VAL A 69 -8.69 -7.38 -7.14
N VAL A 70 -9.69 -6.59 -7.53
CA VAL A 70 -9.92 -6.19 -8.94
C VAL A 70 -9.54 -4.73 -9.11
N THR A 71 -8.55 -4.46 -9.96
CA THR A 71 -8.08 -3.12 -10.30
C THR A 71 -7.69 -3.02 -11.76
N THR A 72 -7.84 -1.83 -12.35
CA THR A 72 -7.58 -1.57 -13.77
C THR A 72 -6.14 -1.15 -14.05
N THR A 73 -5.52 -0.43 -13.12
CA THR A 73 -4.14 0.05 -13.23
C THR A 73 -3.33 -0.35 -12.00
N LYS A 74 -2.01 -0.33 -12.12
CA LYS A 74 -1.11 -0.60 -10.98
C LYS A 74 -1.13 0.53 -9.95
N LYS A 75 -1.43 1.76 -10.40
CA LYS A 75 -1.72 2.88 -9.51
C LYS A 75 -2.93 2.58 -8.62
N ASP A 76 -4.04 2.17 -9.23
CA ASP A 76 -5.25 1.79 -8.49
C ASP A 76 -4.97 0.64 -7.53
N LEU A 77 -4.17 -0.34 -7.96
CA LEU A 77 -3.74 -1.45 -7.12
C LEU A 77 -2.94 -0.97 -5.92
N TYR A 78 -1.95 -0.12 -6.12
CA TYR A 78 -1.14 0.45 -5.04
C TYR A 78 -2.04 1.14 -4.00
N PHE A 79 -2.92 2.04 -4.45
CA PHE A 79 -3.83 2.75 -3.55
C PHE A 79 -4.84 1.83 -2.86
N ARG A 80 -5.31 0.80 -3.56
CA ARG A 80 -6.20 -0.20 -2.97
C ARG A 80 -5.53 -0.91 -1.80
N LEU A 81 -4.30 -1.38 -2.00
CA LEU A 81 -3.52 -2.10 -1.00
C LEU A 81 -3.03 -1.17 0.13
N SER A 82 -2.81 0.11 -0.11
CA SER A 82 -2.39 1.06 0.92
C SER A 82 -3.54 1.56 1.79
N ASN A 83 -4.72 1.79 1.19
CA ASN A 83 -5.86 2.39 1.89
C ASN A 83 -6.77 1.34 2.54
N SER A 84 -6.70 0.09 2.09
CA SER A 84 -7.59 -0.96 2.58
C SER A 84 -6.84 -2.27 2.67
N PRO A 85 -6.47 -2.67 3.89
CA PRO A 85 -5.85 -3.95 4.13
C PRO A 85 -6.72 -5.09 3.61
N ILE A 86 -6.07 -6.07 3.00
CA ILE A 86 -6.69 -7.31 2.55
C ILE A 86 -6.41 -8.42 3.55
N LEU A 87 -7.35 -9.36 3.67
CA LEU A 87 -7.14 -10.59 4.42
C LEU A 87 -6.55 -11.65 3.48
N LEU A 88 -5.53 -12.34 3.98
CA LEU A 88 -4.81 -13.42 3.31
C LEU A 88 -5.02 -14.73 4.08
N ASP A 89 -4.78 -15.85 3.40
CA ASP A 89 -4.67 -17.19 4.00
C ASP A 89 -5.88 -17.57 4.87
N GLY A 90 -7.09 -17.28 4.38
CA GLY A 90 -8.33 -17.58 5.11
C GLY A 90 -8.61 -16.65 6.29
N GLY A 91 -8.00 -15.46 6.34
CA GLY A 91 -8.21 -14.47 7.41
C GLY A 91 -7.16 -14.52 8.52
N LYS A 92 -6.11 -15.33 8.35
CA LYS A 92 -5.04 -15.52 9.33
C LYS A 92 -3.92 -14.50 9.25
N LEU A 93 -3.96 -13.65 8.24
CA LEU A 93 -2.96 -12.63 8.01
C LEU A 93 -3.63 -11.44 7.33
N SER A 94 -3.33 -10.23 7.77
CA SER A 94 -3.76 -9.01 7.09
C SER A 94 -2.55 -8.35 6.43
N PHE A 95 -2.73 -7.90 5.19
CA PHE A 95 -1.69 -7.24 4.40
C PHE A 95 -2.15 -5.87 3.91
N SER A 96 -1.26 -4.90 3.97
CA SER A 96 -1.40 -3.60 3.32
C SER A 96 -0.03 -3.07 2.89
N LEU A 97 -0.02 -2.03 2.07
CA LEU A 97 1.19 -1.26 1.78
C LEU A 97 1.29 -0.06 2.73
N GLU A 98 2.50 0.21 3.22
CA GLU A 98 2.82 1.50 3.83
C GLU A 98 2.75 2.57 2.74
N LYS A 99 1.93 3.60 2.97
CA LYS A 99 1.47 4.52 1.92
C LYS A 99 2.60 5.30 1.25
N GLU A 100 3.61 5.71 2.01
CA GLU A 100 4.67 6.62 1.54
C GLU A 100 5.86 5.88 0.92
N THR A 101 6.05 4.61 1.28
CA THR A 101 7.25 3.83 0.95
C THR A 101 6.95 2.57 0.15
N GLY A 102 5.69 2.14 0.06
CA GLY A 102 5.29 0.89 -0.59
C GLY A 102 5.78 -0.37 0.13
N LYS A 103 6.28 -0.24 1.37
CA LYS A 103 6.74 -1.38 2.15
C LYS A 103 5.58 -2.26 2.55
N LYS A 104 5.84 -3.57 2.63
CA LYS A 104 4.87 -4.56 3.09
C LYS A 104 4.56 -4.34 4.57
N CYS A 105 3.27 -4.20 4.90
CA CYS A 105 2.79 -4.23 6.27
C CYS A 105 1.97 -5.51 6.46
N TYR A 106 2.39 -6.34 7.41
CA TYR A 106 1.66 -7.53 7.83
C TYR A 106 1.14 -7.34 9.25
N MET A 107 -0.07 -7.84 9.51
CA MET A 107 -0.66 -7.91 10.84
C MET A 107 -1.19 -9.32 11.06
N LEU A 108 -0.86 -9.90 12.21
CA LEU A 108 -1.36 -11.19 12.65
C LEU A 108 -2.55 -10.99 13.60
N PRO A 109 -3.61 -11.81 13.50
CA PRO A 109 -4.66 -11.86 14.52
C PRO A 109 -4.10 -12.44 15.81
N ALA A 110 -4.73 -12.09 16.94
CA ALA A 110 -4.38 -12.66 18.24
C ALA A 110 -4.48 -14.20 18.27
N ARG A 111 -5.39 -14.78 17.46
CA ARG A 111 -5.57 -16.23 17.31
C ARG A 111 -4.36 -16.96 16.71
N GLU A 112 -3.49 -16.26 15.99
CA GLU A 112 -2.27 -16.85 15.41
C GLU A 112 -1.05 -16.61 16.29
N LEU A 113 -1.23 -16.04 17.50
CA LEU A 113 -0.19 -15.88 18.50
C LEU A 113 -0.26 -16.98 19.56
N ILE A 114 0.90 -17.35 20.11
CA ILE A 114 0.98 -18.19 21.30
C ILE A 114 0.80 -17.30 22.52
N ILE A 115 -0.36 -17.40 23.18
CA ILE A 115 -0.71 -16.62 24.36
C ILE A 115 -0.75 -17.55 25.58
N SER A 116 -0.02 -17.20 26.64
CA SER A 116 -0.03 -17.95 27.89
C SER A 116 -1.44 -18.05 28.47
N TRP A 117 -1.89 -19.28 28.70
CA TRP A 117 -3.26 -19.61 29.12
C TRP A 117 -4.35 -19.03 28.19
N GLY A 118 -4.03 -18.76 26.91
CA GLY A 118 -4.95 -18.15 25.95
C GLY A 118 -6.26 -18.90 25.76
N ASP A 119 -6.24 -20.23 25.96
CA ASP A 119 -7.44 -21.08 25.88
C ASP A 119 -8.15 -21.27 27.22
N THR A 120 -7.66 -20.63 28.28
CA THR A 120 -8.25 -20.70 29.63
C THR A 120 -9.20 -19.52 29.84
N PRO A 121 -10.53 -19.73 29.86
CA PRO A 121 -11.52 -18.64 29.90
C PRO A 121 -11.48 -17.77 31.16
N TYR A 122 -10.79 -18.23 32.21
CA TYR A 122 -10.58 -17.45 33.43
C TYR A 122 -9.63 -16.27 33.21
N TYR A 123 -8.62 -16.45 32.35
CA TYR A 123 -7.61 -15.43 32.09
C TYR A 123 -7.93 -14.62 30.83
N TRP A 124 -8.50 -15.26 29.79
CA TRP A 124 -8.74 -14.63 28.51
C TRP A 124 -10.15 -14.85 28.00
N LYS A 125 -10.68 -13.83 27.33
CA LYS A 125 -11.94 -13.89 26.60
C LYS A 125 -11.69 -13.59 25.13
N TRP A 126 -12.20 -14.46 24.28
CA TRP A 126 -12.18 -14.27 22.83
C TRP A 126 -13.51 -13.68 22.39
N THR A 127 -13.45 -12.52 21.73
CA THR A 127 -14.65 -11.75 21.36
C THR A 127 -14.45 -11.09 20.01
N SER A 128 -15.55 -10.74 19.32
CA SER A 128 -15.49 -9.85 18.15
C SER A 128 -15.36 -8.39 18.59
N HIS A 129 -14.69 -7.57 17.78
CA HIS A 129 -14.63 -6.12 17.98
C HIS A 129 -14.90 -5.41 16.65
N LEU A 130 -15.72 -4.35 16.66
CA LEU A 130 -16.14 -3.65 15.43
C LEU A 130 -14.96 -3.03 14.66
N ASP A 131 -13.96 -2.52 15.38
CA ASP A 131 -12.76 -1.94 14.78
C ASP A 131 -11.69 -2.98 14.41
N SER A 132 -11.93 -4.27 14.69
CA SER A 132 -11.01 -5.34 14.32
C SER A 132 -11.23 -5.75 12.88
N ARG A 133 -10.12 -5.96 12.16
CA ARG A 133 -10.13 -6.57 10.82
C ARG A 133 -10.23 -8.09 10.87
N PHE A 134 -10.12 -8.69 12.05
CA PHE A 134 -10.20 -10.13 12.30
C PHE A 134 -11.46 -10.47 13.08
N SER A 135 -11.95 -11.70 12.91
CA SER A 135 -13.20 -12.19 13.54
C SER A 135 -13.14 -12.19 15.07
N GLU A 136 -11.96 -12.43 15.63
CA GLU A 136 -11.75 -12.53 17.09
C GLU A 136 -10.54 -11.72 17.54
N VAL A 137 -10.68 -11.09 18.70
CA VAL A 137 -9.62 -10.44 19.47
C VAL A 137 -9.54 -11.08 20.86
N ALA A 138 -8.37 -10.96 21.49
CA ALA A 138 -8.14 -11.43 22.85
C ALA A 138 -8.32 -10.28 23.85
N GLU A 139 -9.19 -10.47 24.82
CA GLU A 139 -9.41 -9.60 25.97
C GLU A 139 -8.84 -10.27 27.23
N LEU A 140 -7.85 -9.65 27.87
CA LEU A 140 -7.30 -10.15 29.14
C LEU A 140 -8.24 -9.78 30.29
N LEU A 141 -8.65 -10.77 31.07
CA LEU A 141 -9.58 -10.60 32.19
C LEU A 141 -8.87 -10.54 33.55
N SER A 142 -7.89 -11.41 33.78
CA SER A 142 -7.20 -11.59 35.06
C SER A 142 -5.83 -12.22 34.83
N VAL A 143 -4.92 -12.09 35.82
CA VAL A 143 -3.57 -12.70 35.84
C VAL A 143 -3.31 -13.28 37.23
#